data_AF-A0A520ZKH6-F1
#
_entry.id   AF-A0A520ZKH6-F1
#
_cell.length_a   1.000
_cell.length_b   1.000
_cell.length_c   1.000
_cell.angle_alpha   90.00
_cell.angle_beta   90.00
_cell.angle_gamma   90.00
#
_symmetry.space_group_name_H-M   'P 1'
#
loop_
_entity.id
_entity.type
_entity.pdbx_description
1 polymer ?
#
loop_
_entity_poly.entity_id
_entity_poly.type
_entity_poly.pdbx_seq_one_letter_code
_entity_poly.pdbx_strand_id
1 'polypeptide(L)'
;MTPPILFLIFKRPDKTQAVFETIRAARPSRLYVGADGPRPDRPGEAELCEQTRAIIQGVDWPCEVKTLFRSDNLGCQKAVSGAVTWFFQHEAEGVILEDDIVVDPTFFPFAAQMLDRYRDTPDVMSITACNMQPQDRHYDA
;
A
#
# COMPACT_ATOMS: atom_id res chain seq x y z
N MET A 1 0.08 17.41 -2.21
CA MET A 1 1.24 16.52 -1.97
C MET A 1 0.72 15.11 -1.85
N THR A 2 1.39 14.11 -2.42
CA THR A 2 1.00 12.69 -2.22
C THR A 2 1.23 12.31 -0.76
N PRO A 3 0.22 11.79 -0.04
CA PRO A 3 0.38 11.37 1.35
C PRO A 3 1.43 10.25 1.48
N PRO A 4 2.00 10.03 2.67
CA PRO A 4 2.83 8.85 2.93
C PRO A 4 2.06 7.58 2.58
N ILE A 5 2.76 6.62 1.96
CA ILE A 5 2.15 5.35 1.51
C ILE A 5 2.78 4.20 2.30
N LEU A 6 1.94 3.34 2.90
CA LEU A 6 2.29 1.99 3.32
C LEU A 6 1.92 1.01 2.21
N PHE A 7 2.91 0.33 1.66
CA PHE A 7 2.74 -0.72 0.68
C PHE A 7 3.00 -2.09 1.31
N LEU A 8 1.96 -2.92 1.35
CA LEU A 8 1.97 -4.25 1.94
C LEU A 8 2.21 -5.29 0.86
N ILE A 9 3.33 -6.02 0.96
CA ILE A 9 3.77 -6.99 -0.03
C ILE A 9 4.06 -8.36 0.59
N PHE A 10 4.07 -9.40 -0.24
CA PHE A 10 4.53 -10.72 0.21
C PHE A 10 5.38 -11.43 -0.85
N LYS A 11 4.75 -12.23 -1.73
CA LYS A 11 5.43 -13.16 -2.64
C LYS A 11 4.88 -13.16 -4.06
N ARG A 12 4.23 -12.07 -4.47
CA ARG A 12 3.54 -11.94 -5.76
C ARG A 12 4.26 -10.88 -6.58
N PRO A 13 5.43 -11.18 -7.18
CA PRO A 13 6.26 -10.17 -7.84
C PRO A 13 5.49 -9.43 -8.94
N ASP A 14 4.76 -10.15 -9.81
CA ASP A 14 4.03 -9.51 -10.93
C ASP A 14 2.94 -8.55 -10.46
N LYS A 15 2.15 -8.94 -9.45
CA LYS A 15 1.10 -8.07 -8.90
C LYS A 15 1.70 -6.88 -8.17
N THR A 16 2.74 -7.14 -7.37
CA THR A 16 3.48 -6.11 -6.64
C THR A 16 4.06 -5.07 -7.61
N GLN A 17 4.60 -5.51 -8.75
CA GLN A 17 5.12 -4.61 -9.79
C GLN A 17 4.00 -3.72 -10.32
N ALA A 18 2.83 -4.28 -10.64
CA ALA A 18 1.70 -3.50 -11.16
C ALA A 18 1.25 -2.41 -10.18
N VAL A 19 1.16 -2.71 -8.88
CA VAL A 19 0.81 -1.71 -7.86
C VAL A 19 1.95 -0.72 -7.65
N PHE A 20 3.20 -1.18 -7.64
CA PHE A 20 4.38 -0.33 -7.50
C PHE A 20 4.46 0.72 -8.61
N GLU A 21 4.10 0.39 -9.86
CA GLU A 21 4.07 1.38 -10.95
C GLU A 21 3.07 2.52 -10.68
N THR A 22 1.93 2.23 -10.02
CA THR A 22 0.99 3.30 -9.62
C THR A 22 1.57 4.21 -8.52
N ILE A 23 2.29 3.62 -7.57
CA ILE A 23 2.98 4.35 -6.49
C ILE A 23 4.12 5.20 -7.08
N ARG A 24 4.91 4.62 -7.98
CA ARG A 24 6.01 5.28 -8.69
C ARG A 24 5.51 6.46 -9.52
N ALA A 25 4.37 6.33 -10.21
CA ALA A 25 3.75 7.44 -10.92
C ALA A 25 3.32 8.58 -9.96
N ALA A 26 2.86 8.24 -8.76
CA ALA A 26 2.45 9.20 -7.74
C ALA A 26 3.60 9.87 -6.98
N ARG A 27 4.82 9.31 -7.05
CA ARG A 27 6.07 9.84 -6.48
C ARG A 27 5.92 10.35 -5.04
N PRO A 28 5.44 9.54 -4.07
CA PRO A 28 5.35 9.97 -2.67
C PRO A 28 6.74 10.35 -2.13
N SER A 29 6.83 11.37 -1.29
CA SER A 29 8.10 11.72 -0.63
C SER A 29 8.52 10.72 0.44
N ARG A 30 7.58 9.90 0.93
CA ARG A 30 7.79 8.86 1.95
C ARG A 30 7.04 7.58 1.56
N LEU A 31 7.78 6.48 1.45
CA LEU A 31 7.25 5.16 1.13
C LEU A 31 7.66 4.17 2.21
N TYR A 32 6.66 3.54 2.83
CA TYR A 32 6.81 2.49 3.82
C TYR A 32 6.48 1.16 3.15
N VAL A 33 7.32 0.14 3.32
CA VAL A 33 7.08 -1.18 2.73
C VAL A 33 7.09 -2.25 3.81
N GLY A 34 5.92 -2.85 4.07
CA GLY A 34 5.79 -4.01 4.95
C GLY A 34 5.80 -5.28 4.13
N ALA A 35 6.78 -6.16 4.36
CA ALA A 35 6.87 -7.46 3.68
C ALA A 35 6.83 -8.61 4.70
N ASP A 36 5.88 -9.53 4.55
CA ASP A 36 5.89 -10.76 5.35
C ASP A 36 7.05 -11.69 4.93
N GLY A 37 7.40 -12.64 5.80
CA GLY A 37 8.45 -13.62 5.51
C GLY A 37 7.95 -14.83 4.73
N PRO A 38 8.82 -15.56 4.02
CA PRO A 38 8.47 -16.83 3.40
C PRO A 38 8.06 -17.87 4.46
N ARG A 39 7.22 -18.83 4.06
CA ARG A 39 6.95 -19.99 4.92
C ARG A 39 8.07 -21.03 4.77
N PRO A 40 8.63 -21.54 5.88
CA PRO A 40 9.78 -22.44 5.82
C PRO A 40 9.48 -23.78 5.14
N ASP A 41 8.21 -24.20 5.13
CA ASP A 41 7.73 -25.45 4.54
C ASP A 41 7.27 -25.31 3.07
N ARG A 42 7.49 -24.14 2.43
CA ARG A 42 7.05 -23.86 1.07
C ARG A 42 8.23 -23.56 0.13
N PRO A 43 8.73 -24.58 -0.61
CA PRO A 43 9.80 -24.39 -1.59
C PRO A 43 9.48 -23.29 -2.59
N GLY A 44 10.49 -22.48 -2.94
CA GLY A 44 10.38 -21.36 -3.88
C GLY A 44 9.78 -20.07 -3.30
N GLU A 45 9.16 -20.09 -2.10
CA GLU A 45 8.62 -18.85 -1.52
C GLU A 45 9.70 -17.84 -1.12
N ALA A 46 10.85 -18.32 -0.66
CA ALA A 46 11.98 -17.45 -0.33
C ALA A 46 12.42 -16.63 -1.56
N GLU A 47 12.57 -17.30 -2.71
CA GLU A 47 12.93 -16.66 -3.98
C GLU A 47 11.85 -15.65 -4.43
N LEU A 48 10.57 -16.03 -4.37
CA LEU A 48 9.46 -15.12 -4.70
C LEU A 48 9.42 -13.90 -3.78
N CYS A 49 9.69 -14.07 -2.48
CA CYS A 49 9.78 -12.95 -1.54
C CYS A 49 10.96 -12.03 -1.87
N GLU A 50 12.12 -12.57 -2.20
CA GLU A 50 13.30 -11.81 -2.62
C GLU A 50 13.02 -11.02 -3.90
N GLN A 51 12.46 -11.66 -4.92
CA GLN A 51 12.04 -11.00 -6.17
C GLN A 51 11.05 -9.87 -5.89
N THR A 52 10.06 -10.12 -5.02
CA THR A 52 9.04 -9.12 -4.64
C THR A 52 9.66 -7.93 -3.91
N ARG A 53 10.60 -8.16 -2.99
CA ARG A 53 11.31 -7.10 -2.26
C ARG A 53 12.25 -6.30 -3.16
N ALA A 54 12.84 -6.93 -4.17
CA ALA A 54 13.74 -6.27 -5.12
C ALA A 54 13.04 -5.19 -5.95
N ILE A 55 11.72 -5.30 -6.17
CA ILE A 55 10.90 -4.29 -6.88
C ILE A 55 11.05 -2.90 -6.24
N ILE A 56 11.19 -2.84 -4.91
CA ILE A 56 11.33 -1.59 -4.16
C ILE A 56 12.63 -0.84 -4.49
N GLN A 57 13.64 -1.53 -5.03
CA GLN A 57 14.87 -0.89 -5.52
C GLN A 57 14.61 -0.03 -6.76
N GLY A 58 13.46 -0.17 -7.42
CA GLY A 58 13.04 0.66 -8.54
C GLY A 58 12.58 2.08 -8.17
N VAL A 59 12.72 2.48 -6.90
CA VAL A 59 12.42 3.85 -6.47
C VAL A 59 13.47 4.81 -7.05
N ASP A 60 13.08 5.55 -8.09
CA ASP A 60 13.94 6.44 -8.88
C ASP A 60 13.57 7.93 -8.73
N TRP A 61 12.88 8.28 -7.65
CA TRP A 61 12.52 9.65 -7.31
C TRP A 61 12.96 10.01 -5.88
N PRO A 62 13.00 11.31 -5.50
CA PRO A 62 13.31 11.72 -4.13
C PRO A 62 12.26 11.18 -3.15
N CYS A 63 12.61 10.08 -2.48
CA CYS A 63 11.72 9.33 -1.60
C CYS A 63 12.51 8.78 -0.41
N GLU A 64 12.02 9.03 0.80
CA GLU A 64 12.46 8.31 1.98
C GLU A 64 11.75 6.94 2.02
N VAL A 65 12.51 5.87 1.77
CA VAL A 65 12.00 4.50 1.81
C VAL A 65 12.31 3.88 3.17
N LYS A 66 11.28 3.39 3.86
CA LYS A 66 11.39 2.63 5.12
C LYS A 66 10.84 1.23 4.91
N THR A 67 11.55 0.21 5.40
CA THR A 67 11.15 -1.18 5.21
C THR A 67 10.93 -1.90 6.55
N LEU A 68 9.92 -2.75 6.57
CA LEU A 68 9.65 -3.72 7.62
C LEU A 68 9.59 -5.10 6.96
N PHE A 69 10.76 -5.69 6.71
CA PHE A 69 10.89 -7.02 6.10
C PHE A 69 11.04 -8.08 7.18
N ARG A 70 10.14 -9.05 7.18
CA ARG A 70 10.15 -10.13 8.15
C ARG A 70 10.94 -11.33 7.63
N SER A 71 11.64 -12.02 8.55
CA SER A 71 12.27 -13.31 8.29
C SER A 71 11.24 -14.42 8.15
N ASP A 72 10.22 -14.39 9.00
CA ASP A 72 9.22 -15.45 9.15
C ASP A 72 7.84 -14.99 8.70
N ASN A 73 7.05 -15.92 8.17
CA ASN A 73 5.66 -15.68 7.83
C ASN A 73 4.81 -15.54 9.09
N LEU A 74 4.28 -14.34 9.37
CA LEU A 74 3.34 -14.12 10.47
C LEU A 74 1.88 -14.30 10.04
N GLY A 75 1.63 -14.40 8.74
CA GLY A 75 0.30 -14.52 8.14
C GLY A 75 -0.44 -13.19 8.10
N CYS A 76 -1.44 -13.09 7.22
CA CYS A 76 -2.12 -11.83 6.87
C CYS A 76 -2.53 -11.00 8.11
N GLN A 77 -3.24 -11.60 9.07
CA GLN A 77 -3.77 -10.87 10.22
C GLN A 77 -2.67 -10.16 11.04
N LYS A 78 -1.63 -10.88 11.45
CA LYS A 78 -0.55 -10.33 12.29
C LYS A 78 0.41 -9.49 11.46
N ALA A 79 0.67 -9.92 10.23
CA ALA A 79 1.61 -9.24 9.36
C ALA A 79 1.13 -7.83 8.99
N VAL A 80 -0.14 -7.72 8.57
CA VAL A 80 -0.77 -6.46 8.16
C VAL A 80 -0.98 -5.55 9.35
N SER A 81 -1.64 -6.01 10.43
CA SER A 81 -1.90 -5.18 11.61
C SER A 81 -0.61 -4.63 12.24
N GLY A 82 0.45 -5.43 12.30
CA GLY A 82 1.75 -4.97 12.77
C GLY A 82 2.40 -3.94 11.85
N ALA A 83 2.26 -4.07 10.53
CA ALA A 83 2.78 -3.11 9.58
C ALA A 83 2.01 -1.77 9.62
N VAL A 84 0.68 -1.83 9.76
CA VAL A 84 -0.17 -0.64 9.96
C VAL A 84 0.17 0.07 11.28
N THR A 85 0.36 -0.69 12.37
CA THR A 85 0.79 -0.13 13.65
C THR A 85 2.15 0.56 13.54
N TRP A 86 3.13 -0.11 12.92
CA TRP A 86 4.45 0.44 12.66
C TRP A 86 4.39 1.71 11.79
N PHE A 87 3.54 1.73 10.77
CA PHE A 87 3.35 2.93 9.94
C PHE A 87 2.86 4.13 10.74
N PHE A 88 1.82 3.95 11.56
CA PHE A 88 1.26 5.02 12.40
C PHE A 88 2.12 5.42 13.60
N GLN A 89 3.20 4.69 13.91
CA GLN A 89 4.25 5.18 14.82
C GLN A 89 5.07 6.32 14.20
N HIS A 90 5.06 6.45 12.86
CA HIS A 90 5.84 7.46 12.14
C HIS A 90 4.97 8.54 11.47
N GLU A 91 3.71 8.22 11.16
CA GLU A 91 2.80 9.09 10.44
C GLU A 91 1.48 9.26 11.22
N ALA A 92 0.91 10.46 11.20
CA ALA A 92 -0.42 10.68 11.76
C ALA A 92 -1.54 10.17 10.83
N GLU A 93 -1.27 10.15 9.51
CA GLU A 93 -2.21 9.77 8.47
C GLU A 93 -1.47 9.30 7.21
N GLY A 94 -2.15 8.55 6.35
CA GLY A 94 -1.58 8.16 5.06
C GLY A 94 -2.43 7.14 4.31
N VAL A 95 -1.87 6.64 3.22
CA VAL A 95 -2.52 5.66 2.32
C VAL A 95 -1.94 4.28 2.57
N ILE A 96 -2.80 3.26 2.65
CA ILE A 96 -2.40 1.86 2.79
C ILE A 96 -2.83 1.12 1.52
N LEU A 97 -1.90 0.45 0.85
CA LEU A 97 -2.13 -0.35 -0.37
C LEU A 97 -1.59 -1.77 -0.19
N GLU A 98 -2.34 -2.76 -0.69
CA GLU A 98 -1.92 -4.17 -0.76
C GLU A 98 -1.35 -4.51 -2.15
N ASP A 99 -0.61 -5.62 -2.24
CA ASP A 99 0.07 -6.08 -3.46
C ASP A 99 -0.82 -6.41 -4.65
N ASP A 100 -2.14 -6.43 -4.46
CA ASP A 100 -3.14 -6.72 -5.49
C ASP A 100 -4.18 -5.61 -5.70
N ILE A 101 -3.88 -4.39 -5.25
CA ILE A 101 -4.75 -3.21 -5.44
C ILE A 101 -4.09 -2.17 -6.35
N VAL A 102 -4.41 -2.24 -7.64
CA VAL A 102 -4.04 -1.18 -8.60
C VAL A 102 -5.06 -0.05 -8.48
N VAL A 103 -4.58 1.16 -8.19
CA VAL A 103 -5.41 2.36 -8.04
C VAL A 103 -5.31 3.26 -9.26
N ASP A 104 -6.40 3.95 -9.59
CA ASP A 104 -6.40 5.00 -10.61
C ASP A 104 -5.49 6.17 -10.16
N PRO A 105 -4.72 6.81 -11.06
CA PRO A 105 -3.85 7.94 -10.70
C PRO A 105 -4.57 9.09 -9.96
N THR A 106 -5.87 9.27 -10.19
CA THR A 106 -6.69 10.28 -9.51
C THR A 106 -6.93 9.99 -8.02
N PHE A 107 -6.68 8.75 -7.57
CA PHE A 107 -6.85 8.37 -6.17
C PHE A 107 -5.92 9.14 -5.22
N PHE A 108 -4.65 9.35 -5.56
CA PHE A 108 -3.72 10.00 -4.64
C PHE A 108 -4.06 11.48 -4.37
N PRO A 109 -4.40 12.32 -5.38
CA PRO A 109 -4.95 13.64 -5.14
C PRO A 109 -6.26 13.64 -4.36
N PHE A 110 -7.15 12.68 -4.62
CA PHE A 110 -8.38 12.52 -3.85
C PHE A 110 -8.08 12.22 -2.37
N ALA A 111 -7.22 11.24 -2.11
CA ALA A 111 -6.83 10.86 -0.76
C ALA A 111 -6.21 12.03 -0.01
N ALA A 112 -5.33 12.80 -0.64
CA ALA A 112 -4.74 14.00 -0.04
C ALA A 112 -5.80 15.03 0.39
N GLN A 113 -6.77 15.32 -0.48
CA GLN A 113 -7.85 16.27 -0.19
C GLN A 113 -8.78 15.77 0.93
N MET A 114 -9.09 14.47 0.94
CA MET A 114 -10.00 13.92 1.94
C MET A 114 -9.34 13.74 3.30
N LEU A 115 -8.05 13.39 3.35
CA LEU A 115 -7.28 13.40 4.59
C LEU A 115 -7.24 14.81 5.20
N ASP A 116 -6.97 15.84 4.39
CA ASP A 116 -7.00 17.23 4.85
C ASP A 116 -8.40 17.64 5.37
N ARG A 117 -9.45 17.29 4.63
CA ARG A 117 -10.84 17.62 4.99
C ARG A 117 -11.29 16.98 6.30
N TYR A 118 -10.93 15.72 6.53
CA TYR A 118 -11.47 14.92 7.63
C TYR A 118 -10.51 14.74 8.80
N ARG A 119 -9.31 15.34 8.75
CA ARG A 119 -8.27 15.27 9.80
C ARG A 119 -8.81 15.44 11.22
N ASP A 120 -9.67 16.43 11.42
CA ASP A 120 -10.23 16.79 12.72
C ASP A 120 -11.71 16.38 12.88
N THR A 121 -12.20 15.47 12.04
CA THR A 121 -13.58 14.96 12.12
C THR A 121 -13.60 13.62 12.88
N PRO A 122 -13.95 13.59 14.17
CA PRO A 122 -13.80 12.39 15.01
C PRO A 122 -14.68 11.21 14.57
N ASP A 123 -15.76 11.49 13.84
CA ASP A 123 -16.68 10.47 13.33
C ASP A 123 -16.20 9.82 12.02
N VAL A 124 -15.08 10.26 11.45
CA VAL A 124 -14.51 9.72 10.20
C VAL A 124 -13.19 9.01 10.49
N MET A 125 -13.21 7.67 10.37
CA MET A 125 -12.03 6.84 10.59
C MET A 125 -11.18 6.62 9.34
N SER A 126 -11.81 6.51 8.15
CA SER A 126 -11.09 6.17 6.92
C SER A 126 -11.81 6.68 5.67
N ILE A 127 -11.05 6.77 4.58
CA ILE A 127 -11.50 7.07 3.23
C ILE A 127 -11.11 5.89 2.34
N THR A 128 -11.94 5.53 1.37
CA THR A 128 -11.68 4.35 0.52
C THR A 128 -11.72 4.72 -0.96
N ALA A 129 -10.95 3.99 -1.77
CA ALA A 129 -10.95 4.10 -3.23
C ALA A 129 -12.09 3.31 -3.90
N CYS A 130 -12.95 2.67 -3.11
CA CYS A 130 -13.90 1.68 -3.59
C CYS A 130 -15.33 2.21 -3.49
N ASN A 131 -16.02 2.28 -4.63
CA ASN A 131 -17.46 2.48 -4.65
C ASN A 131 -18.15 1.13 -4.84
N MET A 132 -18.73 0.61 -3.75
CA MET A 132 -19.45 -0.66 -3.73
C MET A 132 -20.92 -0.55 -4.16
N GLN A 133 -21.39 0.65 -4.53
CA GLN A 133 -22.76 0.82 -5.01
C GLN A 133 -22.89 0.29 -6.44
N PRO A 134 -23.97 -0.44 -6.76
CA PRO A 134 -24.29 -0.80 -8.13
C PRO A 134 -24.31 0.45 -9.00
N GLN A 135 -23.51 0.46 -10.05
CA GLN A 135 -23.61 1.49 -11.08
C GLN A 135 -24.73 1.10 -12.05
N ASP A 136 -25.97 1.13 -11.59
CA ASP A 136 -27.13 1.10 -12.49
C ASP A 136 -27.13 2.41 -13.27
N ARG A 137 -26.35 2.45 -14.36
CA ARG A 137 -26.38 3.56 -15.31
C ARG A 137 -27.50 3.32 -16.31
N HIS A 138 -28.72 3.57 -15.88
CA HIS A 138 -29.77 4.03 -16.77
C HIS A 138 -30.00 5.52 -16.49
N TYR A 139 -29.09 6.35 -17.00
CA TYR A 139 -29.47 7.71 -17.34
C TYR A 139 -30.01 7.65 -18.76
N ASP A 140 -31.32 7.45 -18.88
CA ASP A 140 -32.00 7.79 -20.13
C ASP A 140 -31.85 9.30 -20.33
N ALA A 141 -31.31 9.68 -21.48
CA ALA A 141 -31.15 11.05 -21.92
C ALA A 141 -32.50 11.67 -22.37
#